data_AF-A0A0H5RZB2-F1
#
_entry.id   AF-A0A0H5RZB2-F1
#
_cell.length_a   1.000
_cell.length_b   1.000
_cell.length_c   1.000
_cell.angle_alpha   90.00
_cell.angle_beta   90.00
_cell.angle_gamma   90.00
#
_symmetry.space_group_name_H-M   'P 1'
#
loop_
_entity.id
_entity.type
_entity.pdbx_description
1 polymer ?
#
loop_
_entity_poly.entity_id
_entity_poly.type
_entity_poly.pdbx_seq_one_letter_code
_entity_poly.pdbx_strand_id
1 'polypeptide(L)'
;MGVWGPGNFESDTVADGLGELTNRIIGEISEQFDDTSDDSAVQPDEWGGEMVPAWLEILIDIVEPARVGATFPSVATLSDWRDRYLRVWDEYIDELEPEDTYKTERRAVLVSTFERAISLATTREQG
;
A
#
# COMPACT_ATOMS: atom_id res chain seq x y z
N MET A 1 -17.54 23.18 0.07
CA MET A 1 -16.85 24.48 -0.07
C MET A 1 -15.52 24.15 -0.68
N GLY A 2 -15.14 24.80 -1.78
CA GLY A 2 -13.88 24.52 -2.42
C GLY A 2 -12.68 24.92 -1.56
N VAL A 3 -11.58 24.18 -1.66
CA VAL A 3 -10.30 24.54 -1.06
C VAL A 3 -9.64 25.57 -1.97
N TRP A 4 -9.49 26.80 -1.47
CA TRP A 4 -8.85 27.90 -2.19
C TRP A 4 -7.84 28.59 -1.28
N GLY A 5 -6.56 28.46 -1.64
CA GLY A 5 -5.46 29.12 -0.93
C GLY A 5 -4.21 29.21 -1.82
N PRO A 6 -3.17 29.93 -1.38
CA PRO A 6 -1.95 30.16 -2.16
C PRO A 6 -1.04 28.93 -2.29
N GLY A 7 -1.27 27.86 -1.52
CA GLY A 7 -0.46 26.64 -1.54
C GLY A 7 -0.77 25.71 -2.71
N ASN A 8 0.22 24.89 -3.11
CA ASN A 8 0.10 23.99 -4.27
C ASN A 8 -1.06 22.98 -4.16
N PHE A 9 -1.49 22.62 -2.94
CA PHE A 9 -2.59 21.68 -2.68
C PHE A 9 -3.87 22.37 -2.20
N GLU A 10 -3.91 23.71 -2.22
CA GLU A 10 -5.08 24.50 -1.81
C GLU A 10 -5.94 24.88 -3.03
N SER A 11 -6.29 23.85 -3.82
CA SER A 11 -7.07 23.96 -5.05
C SER A 11 -7.93 22.71 -5.23
N ASP A 12 -9.23 22.88 -5.51
CA ASP A 12 -10.15 21.78 -5.80
C ASP A 12 -9.64 20.90 -6.96
N THR A 13 -9.17 21.51 -8.05
CA THR A 13 -8.62 20.77 -9.19
C THR A 13 -7.40 19.93 -8.82
N VAL A 14 -6.56 20.41 -7.90
CA VAL A 14 -5.41 19.64 -7.41
C VAL A 14 -5.88 18.51 -6.48
N ALA A 15 -6.89 18.74 -5.66
CA ALA A 15 -7.49 17.71 -4.82
C ALA A 15 -8.08 16.57 -5.66
N ASP A 16 -8.82 16.90 -6.74
CA ASP A 16 -9.37 15.91 -7.68
C ASP A 16 -8.24 15.11 -8.34
N GLY A 17 -7.22 15.78 -8.87
CA GLY A 17 -6.07 15.12 -9.50
C GLY A 17 -5.27 14.24 -8.54
N LEU A 18 -5.14 14.65 -7.27
CA LEU A 18 -4.50 13.83 -6.23
C LEU A 18 -5.33 12.59 -5.90
N GLY A 19 -6.66 12.73 -5.87
CA GLY A 19 -7.58 11.61 -5.70
C GLY A 19 -7.49 10.60 -6.86
N GLU A 20 -7.43 11.08 -8.10
CA GLU A 20 -7.21 10.22 -9.27
C GLU A 20 -5.89 9.45 -9.20
N LEU A 21 -4.79 10.13 -8.84
CA LEU A 21 -3.48 9.51 -8.70
C LEU A 21 -3.48 8.43 -7.61
N THR A 22 -4.00 8.75 -6.42
CA THR A 22 -4.03 7.81 -5.29
C THR A 22 -4.94 6.61 -5.59
N ASN A 23 -6.13 6.84 -6.16
CA ASN A 23 -7.02 5.76 -6.59
C ASN A 23 -6.40 4.86 -7.65
N ARG A 24 -5.63 5.41 -8.59
CA ARG A 24 -4.91 4.60 -9.57
C ARG A 24 -3.92 3.66 -8.89
N ILE A 25 -3.09 4.15 -7.98
CA ILE A 25 -2.11 3.31 -7.27
C ILE A 25 -2.84 2.24 -6.43
N ILE A 26 -3.94 2.59 -5.79
CA ILE A 26 -4.79 1.63 -5.05
C ILE A 26 -5.32 0.55 -6.00
N GLY A 27 -5.73 0.91 -7.21
CA GLY A 27 -6.17 -0.02 -8.26
C GLY A 27 -5.07 -1.00 -8.64
N GLU A 28 -3.86 -0.50 -8.94
CA GLU A 28 -2.71 -1.35 -9.30
C GLU A 28 -2.36 -2.36 -8.18
N ILE A 29 -2.47 -1.96 -6.90
CA ILE A 29 -2.31 -2.88 -5.76
C ILE A 29 -3.46 -3.90 -5.73
N SER A 30 -4.71 -3.43 -5.86
CA SER A 30 -5.91 -4.27 -5.80
C SER A 30 -5.87 -5.38 -6.85
N GLU A 31 -5.44 -5.03 -8.07
CA GLU A 31 -5.29 -5.98 -9.18
C GLU A 31 -4.36 -7.14 -8.84
N GLN A 32 -3.34 -6.95 -7.99
CA GLN A 32 -2.46 -8.05 -7.57
C GLN A 32 -3.15 -9.04 -6.63
N PHE A 33 -4.29 -8.66 -6.04
CA PHE A 33 -5.07 -9.47 -5.11
C PHE A 33 -6.44 -9.91 -5.70
N ASP A 34 -6.78 -9.54 -6.92
CA ASP A 34 -8.12 -9.78 -7.48
C ASP A 34 -8.43 -11.27 -7.68
N ASP A 35 -7.44 -12.10 -8.06
CA ASP A 35 -7.65 -13.55 -8.20
C ASP A 35 -7.64 -14.23 -6.82
N THR A 36 -8.81 -14.51 -6.25
CA THR A 36 -8.90 -15.19 -4.94
C THR A 36 -8.48 -16.67 -4.95
N SER A 37 -8.20 -17.26 -6.11
CA SER A 37 -7.83 -18.67 -6.28
C SER A 37 -6.36 -18.89 -6.63
N ASP A 38 -5.65 -17.82 -7.01
CA ASP A 38 -4.23 -17.84 -7.33
C ASP A 38 -3.50 -16.66 -6.70
N ASP A 39 -2.42 -16.97 -6.01
CA ASP A 39 -1.54 -16.01 -5.31
C ASP A 39 -0.22 -15.76 -6.06
N SER A 40 -0.06 -16.34 -7.24
CA SER A 40 1.17 -16.25 -8.03
C SER A 40 1.64 -14.80 -8.23
N ALA A 41 0.73 -13.87 -8.52
CA ALA A 41 1.06 -12.47 -8.76
C ALA A 41 1.83 -11.77 -7.61
N VAL A 42 1.66 -12.23 -6.36
CA VAL A 42 2.29 -11.64 -5.17
C VAL A 42 3.43 -12.48 -4.58
N GLN A 43 3.87 -13.54 -5.28
CA GLN A 43 5.06 -14.30 -4.88
C GLN A 43 6.32 -13.41 -4.89
N PRO A 44 7.33 -13.67 -4.04
CA PRO A 44 8.43 -12.74 -3.79
C PRO A 44 9.28 -12.32 -5.01
N ASP A 45 9.34 -13.16 -6.04
CA ASP A 45 10.07 -12.95 -7.30
C ASP A 45 9.16 -12.53 -8.47
N GLU A 46 7.87 -12.33 -8.20
CA GLU A 46 6.89 -11.87 -9.17
C GLU A 46 6.67 -10.35 -9.06
N TRP A 47 6.09 -9.76 -10.10
CA TRP A 47 5.90 -8.32 -10.20
C TRP A 47 5.14 -7.73 -9.00
N GLY A 48 4.04 -8.33 -8.59
CA GLY A 48 3.27 -7.88 -7.42
C GLY A 48 4.01 -8.10 -6.11
N GLY A 49 4.87 -9.12 -6.02
CA GLY A 49 5.76 -9.36 -4.89
C GLY A 49 6.68 -8.17 -4.63
N GLU A 50 7.25 -7.58 -5.67
CA GLU A 50 8.10 -6.40 -5.52
C GLU A 50 7.30 -5.09 -5.42
N MET A 51 6.26 -4.95 -6.24
CA MET A 51 5.60 -3.65 -6.45
C MET A 51 4.56 -3.30 -5.40
N VAL A 52 3.84 -4.27 -4.81
CA VAL A 52 2.84 -4.00 -3.76
C VAL A 52 3.42 -3.22 -2.58
N PRO A 53 4.52 -3.65 -1.92
CA PRO A 53 5.08 -2.89 -0.80
C PRO A 53 5.61 -1.52 -1.22
N ALA A 54 6.17 -1.40 -2.42
CA ALA A 54 6.68 -0.12 -2.94
C ALA A 54 5.56 0.90 -3.21
N TRP A 55 4.49 0.47 -3.87
CA TRP A 55 3.30 1.30 -4.10
C TRP A 55 2.61 1.69 -2.79
N LEU A 56 2.55 0.77 -1.83
CA LEU A 56 1.98 1.07 -0.52
C LEU A 56 2.80 2.12 0.24
N GLU A 57 4.14 2.05 0.18
CA GLU A 57 5.02 3.06 0.77
C GLU A 57 4.85 4.43 0.10
N ILE A 58 4.76 4.48 -1.24
CA ILE A 58 4.44 5.70 -1.98
C ILE A 58 3.09 6.29 -1.55
N LEU A 59 2.06 5.45 -1.38
CA LEU A 59 0.75 5.92 -0.90
C LEU A 59 0.85 6.49 0.52
N ILE A 60 1.57 5.84 1.43
CA ILE A 60 1.79 6.35 2.79
C ILE A 60 2.40 7.76 2.71
N ASP A 61 3.48 7.94 1.96
CA ASP A 61 4.18 9.22 1.85
C ASP A 61 3.34 10.34 1.21
N ILE A 62 2.45 9.98 0.28
CA ILE A 62 1.51 10.93 -0.33
C ILE A 62 0.42 11.37 0.67
N VAL A 63 -0.08 10.44 1.48
CA VAL A 63 -1.27 10.62 2.33
C VAL A 63 -0.95 11.13 3.73
N GLU A 64 0.21 10.76 4.30
CA GLU A 64 0.65 11.15 5.65
C GLU A 64 0.61 12.67 5.91
N PRO A 65 0.96 13.56 4.95
CA PRO A 65 0.84 15.01 5.13
C PRO A 65 -0.60 15.55 5.22
N ALA A 66 -1.63 14.70 5.19
CA ALA A 66 -3.05 15.04 5.27
C ALA A 66 -3.53 16.04 4.19
N ARG A 67 -3.00 15.90 2.96
CA ARG A 67 -3.42 16.73 1.81
C ARG A 67 -4.86 16.42 1.41
N VAL A 68 -5.63 17.46 1.13
CA VAL A 68 -7.02 17.31 0.67
C VAL A 68 -7.05 16.60 -0.68
N GLY A 69 -8.03 15.69 -0.86
CA GLY A 69 -8.23 14.93 -2.09
C GLY A 69 -7.54 13.57 -2.14
N ALA A 70 -6.50 13.34 -1.33
CA ALA A 70 -5.84 12.04 -1.27
C ALA A 70 -6.79 10.96 -0.73
N THR A 71 -6.98 9.88 -1.49
CA THR A 71 -7.70 8.68 -1.06
C THR A 71 -6.73 7.66 -0.46
N PHE A 72 -7.26 6.72 0.30
CA PHE A 72 -6.48 5.66 0.94
C PHE A 72 -7.36 4.43 1.17
N PRO A 73 -6.82 3.20 1.10
CA PRO A 73 -7.60 2.00 1.38
C PRO A 73 -8.09 1.94 2.84
N SER A 74 -9.18 1.22 3.07
CA SER A 74 -9.73 1.03 4.41
C SER A 74 -8.82 0.16 5.29
N VAL A 75 -8.99 0.24 6.61
CA VAL A 75 -8.29 -0.64 7.56
C VAL A 75 -8.54 -2.11 7.26
N ALA A 76 -9.78 -2.46 6.89
CA ALA A 76 -10.14 -3.83 6.52
C ALA A 76 -9.37 -4.29 5.28
N THR A 77 -9.39 -3.50 4.21
CA THR A 77 -8.67 -3.80 2.96
C THR A 77 -7.16 -3.98 3.19
N LEU A 78 -6.54 -3.08 3.96
CA LEU A 78 -5.10 -3.18 4.25
C LEU A 78 -4.74 -4.38 5.11
N SER A 79 -5.62 -4.75 6.04
CA SER A 79 -5.42 -5.94 6.87
C SER A 79 -5.50 -7.21 6.03
N ASP A 80 -6.47 -7.29 5.12
CA ASP A 80 -6.63 -8.42 4.20
C ASP A 80 -5.42 -8.55 3.26
N TRP A 81 -4.96 -7.44 2.67
CA TRP A 81 -3.75 -7.43 1.84
C TRP A 81 -2.51 -7.84 2.62
N ARG A 82 -2.31 -7.32 3.84
CA ARG A 82 -1.19 -7.70 4.70
C ARG A 82 -1.17 -9.19 4.95
N ASP A 83 -2.29 -9.74 5.43
CA ASP A 83 -2.35 -11.14 5.86
C ASP A 83 -2.12 -12.08 4.67
N ARG A 84 -2.68 -11.73 3.51
CA ARG A 84 -2.48 -12.48 2.27
C ARG A 84 -1.06 -12.38 1.74
N TYR A 85 -0.52 -11.17 1.60
CA TYR A 85 0.82 -10.94 1.09
C TYR A 85 1.89 -11.59 1.97
N LEU A 86 1.83 -11.41 3.30
CA LEU A 86 2.82 -11.98 4.21
C LEU A 86 2.76 -13.50 4.25
N ARG A 87 1.56 -14.10 4.15
CA ARG A 87 1.42 -15.55 4.05
C ARG A 87 2.13 -16.08 2.80
N VAL A 88 1.85 -15.50 1.63
CA VAL A 88 2.49 -15.91 0.37
C VAL A 88 4.00 -15.71 0.45
N TRP A 89 4.46 -14.57 0.96
CA TRP A 89 5.88 -14.34 1.12
C TRP A 89 6.55 -15.41 2.01
N ASP A 90 5.95 -15.73 3.17
CA ASP A 90 6.46 -16.75 4.09
C ASP A 90 6.46 -18.18 3.49
N GLU A 91 5.47 -18.49 2.62
CA GLU A 91 5.36 -19.79 1.95
C GLU A 91 6.41 -19.99 0.85
N TYR A 92 6.76 -18.94 0.10
CA TYR A 92 7.56 -19.06 -1.13
C TYR A 92 9.02 -18.63 -0.98
N ILE A 93 9.34 -17.76 -0.01
CA ILE A 93 10.67 -17.16 0.09
C ILE A 93 11.79 -18.20 0.24
N ASP A 94 11.54 -19.34 0.89
CA ASP A 94 12.55 -20.39 1.06
C ASP A 94 12.88 -21.14 -0.25
N GLU A 95 11.97 -21.13 -1.23
CA GLU A 95 12.22 -21.72 -2.56
C GLU A 95 13.25 -20.91 -3.36
N LEU A 96 13.47 -19.64 -2.98
CA LEU A 96 14.45 -18.75 -3.60
C LEU A 96 15.84 -18.83 -2.93
N GLU A 97 16.03 -19.73 -1.96
CA GLU A 97 17.27 -19.97 -1.24
C GLU A 97 17.96 -18.67 -0.73
N PRO A 98 17.25 -17.77 -0.02
CA PRO A 98 17.81 -16.52 0.47
C PRO A 98 18.80 -16.74 1.61
N GLU A 99 19.61 -15.72 1.90
CA GLU A 99 20.37 -15.69 3.15
C GLU A 99 19.41 -15.50 4.36
N ASP A 100 19.66 -16.21 5.47
CA ASP A 100 18.82 -16.13 6.69
C ASP A 100 18.66 -14.70 7.22
N THR A 101 19.72 -13.89 7.11
CA THR A 101 19.73 -12.48 7.49
C THR A 101 18.83 -11.66 6.57
N TYR A 102 18.89 -11.88 5.25
CA TYR A 102 18.01 -11.23 4.28
C TYR A 102 16.54 -11.55 4.59
N LYS A 103 16.21 -12.82 4.83
CA LYS A 103 14.84 -13.24 5.14
C LYS A 103 14.31 -12.48 6.36
N THR A 104 15.08 -12.43 7.43
CA THR A 104 14.67 -11.77 8.68
C THR A 104 14.50 -10.26 8.49
N GLU A 105 15.47 -9.61 7.87
CA GLU A 105 15.45 -8.16 7.65
C GLU A 105 14.34 -7.73 6.69
N ARG A 106 14.21 -8.45 5.56
CA ARG A 106 13.19 -8.14 4.55
C ARG A 106 11.79 -8.32 5.12
N ARG A 107 11.55 -9.40 5.88
CA ARG A 107 10.26 -9.63 6.52
C ARG A 107 9.89 -8.51 7.50
N ALA A 108 10.85 -8.00 8.27
CA ALA A 108 10.62 -6.88 9.18
C ALA A 108 10.23 -5.60 8.44
N VAL A 109 10.85 -5.32 7.29
CA VAL A 109 10.49 -4.19 6.42
C VAL A 109 9.05 -4.34 5.92
N LEU A 110 8.70 -5.51 5.38
CA LEU A 110 7.35 -5.76 4.84
C LEU A 110 6.26 -5.57 5.91
N VAL A 111 6.47 -6.15 7.11
CA VAL A 111 5.55 -5.97 8.25
C VAL A 111 5.41 -4.50 8.63
N SER A 112 6.53 -3.78 8.78
CA SER A 112 6.54 -2.36 9.14
C SER A 112 5.77 -1.51 8.13
N THR A 113 5.92 -1.77 6.82
CA THR A 113 5.19 -1.03 5.78
C THR A 113 3.67 -1.21 5.92
N PHE A 114 3.18 -2.44 6.09
CA PHE A 114 1.75 -2.68 6.29
C PHE A 114 1.22 -2.11 7.60
N GLU A 115 1.98 -2.21 8.69
CA GLU A 115 1.58 -1.64 9.99
C GLU A 115 1.49 -0.11 9.94
N ARG A 116 2.43 0.56 9.26
CA ARG A 116 2.36 2.00 8.98
C ARG A 116 1.11 2.36 8.19
N ALA A 117 0.80 1.61 7.12
CA ALA A 117 -0.42 1.83 6.34
C ALA A 117 -1.69 1.70 7.19
N ILE A 118 -1.80 0.61 7.96
CA ILE A 118 -2.98 0.33 8.81
C ILE A 118 -3.16 1.42 9.88
N SER A 119 -2.07 1.85 10.51
CA SER A 119 -2.09 2.94 11.51
C SER A 119 -2.58 4.25 10.89
N LEU A 120 -2.09 4.59 9.69
CA LEU A 120 -2.51 5.77 8.95
C LEU A 120 -3.99 5.70 8.57
N ALA A 121 -4.47 4.57 8.06
CA ALA A 121 -5.88 4.35 7.74
C ALA A 121 -6.77 4.47 8.98
N THR A 122 -6.36 3.87 10.10
CA THR A 122 -7.09 3.92 11.38
C THR A 122 -7.27 5.35 11.86
N THR A 123 -6.21 6.17 11.78
CA THR A 123 -6.26 7.58 12.16
C THR A 123 -7.23 8.37 11.28
N ARG A 124 -7.29 8.06 9.98
CA ARG A 124 -8.17 8.73 9.01
C ARG A 124 -9.62 8.32 9.12
N GLU A 125 -9.92 7.07 9.48
CA GLU A 125 -11.30 6.59 9.66
C GLU A 125 -11.95 7.12 10.95
N GLN A 126 -11.13 7.49 11.96
CA GLN A 126 -11.62 8.00 13.25
C GLN A 126 -11.77 9.53 13.30
N GLY A 127 -11.19 10.27 12.34
CA GLY A 127 -11.21 11.73 12.26
C GLY A 127 -12.27 12.26 11.30
#